data_AF-A0A442M4K6-F1
#
_entry.id   AF-A0A442M4K6-F1
#
_cell.length_a   1.000
_cell.length_b   1.000
_cell.length_c   1.000
_cell.angle_alpha   90.00
_cell.angle_beta   90.00
_cell.angle_gamma   90.00
#
_symmetry.space_group_name_H-M   'P 1'
#
loop_
_entity.id
_entity.type
_entity.pdbx_description
1 polymer ?
#
loop_
_entity_poly.entity_id
_entity_poly.type
_entity_poly.pdbx_seq_one_letter_code
_entity_poly.pdbx_strand_id
1 'polypeptide(L)'
;MHTPPVVSPQEWEAAREQLLVKEKAQTRARDALAAERRRMPWMAVEKNYAFEGPDGKVSLLDLFDGRRQLIVYRAFFEPGVFGWPDHACRGCSMVADQVAHLAHLNARDTTLVFVSRAPQADIARLKARMGWEMPWFTLTDSF
;
A
#
# COMPACT_ATOMS: atom_id res chain seq x y z
N MET A 1 -31.07 22.32 -9.19
CA MET A 1 -29.61 22.23 -8.91
C MET A 1 -29.05 23.63 -8.97
N HIS A 2 -28.25 24.04 -7.98
CA HIS A 2 -27.48 25.27 -8.04
C HIS A 2 -26.15 24.97 -8.69
N THR A 3 -26.01 25.34 -9.96
CA THR A 3 -24.75 25.19 -10.70
C THR A 3 -23.94 26.49 -10.63
N PRO A 4 -22.60 26.41 -10.69
CA PRO A 4 -21.75 27.58 -10.85
C PRO A 4 -22.15 28.41 -12.09
N PRO A 5 -21.81 29.71 -12.13
CA PRO A 5 -22.09 30.54 -13.31
C PRO A 5 -21.34 30.05 -14.55
N VAL A 6 -22.00 30.13 -15.71
CA VAL A 6 -21.38 29.92 -17.02
C VAL A 6 -20.84 31.27 -17.49
N VAL A 7 -19.52 31.35 -17.68
CA VAL A 7 -18.80 32.61 -17.96
C VAL A 7 -18.08 32.55 -19.31
N SER A 8 -17.58 33.69 -19.77
CA SER A 8 -16.74 33.75 -20.97
C SER A 8 -15.38 33.05 -20.77
N PRO A 9 -14.68 32.68 -21.86
CA PRO A 9 -13.32 32.14 -21.76
C PRO A 9 -12.34 33.05 -21.01
N GLN A 10 -12.46 34.37 -21.17
CA GLN A 10 -11.59 35.35 -20.53
C GLN A 10 -11.82 35.41 -19.01
N GLU A 11 -13.08 35.41 -18.58
CA GLU A 11 -13.43 35.39 -17.15
C GLU A 11 -13.02 34.08 -16.48
N TRP A 12 -13.20 32.96 -17.18
CA TRP A 12 -12.73 31.66 -16.71
C TRP A 12 -11.21 31.63 -16.53
N GLU A 13 -10.46 32.13 -17.51
CA GLU A 13 -9.00 32.18 -17.45
C GLU A 13 -8.52 33.05 -16.28
N ALA A 14 -9.09 34.24 -16.10
CA ALA A 14 -8.77 35.11 -14.98
C ALA A 14 -9.05 34.44 -13.62
N ALA A 15 -10.19 33.75 -13.48
CA ALA A 15 -10.52 32.99 -12.26
C ALA A 15 -9.56 31.81 -12.04
N ARG A 16 -9.18 31.10 -13.11
CA ARG A 16 -8.21 29.99 -13.07
C ARG A 16 -6.84 30.47 -12.63
N GLU A 17 -6.34 31.59 -13.16
CA GLU A 17 -5.05 32.16 -12.78
C GLU A 17 -5.02 32.54 -11.28
N GLN A 18 -6.11 33.09 -10.76
CA GLN A 18 -6.24 33.38 -9.33
C GLN A 18 -6.24 32.11 -8.48
N LEU A 19 -6.93 31.06 -8.92
CA LEU A 19 -6.93 29.76 -8.23
C LEU A 19 -5.54 29.10 -8.27
N LEU A 20 -4.86 29.17 -9.41
CA LEU A 20 -3.55 28.58 -9.64
C LEU A 20 -2.50 29.08 -8.63
N VAL A 21 -2.59 30.34 -8.17
CA VAL A 21 -1.72 30.86 -7.11
C VAL A 21 -1.91 30.07 -5.82
N LYS A 22 -3.16 29.80 -5.42
CA LYS A 22 -3.50 29.02 -4.22
C LYS A 22 -3.07 27.56 -4.36
N GLU A 23 -3.31 26.95 -5.51
CA GLU A 23 -2.92 25.57 -5.80
C GLU A 23 -1.39 25.39 -5.78
N LYS A 24 -0.64 26.36 -6.33
CA LYS A 24 0.83 26.36 -6.25
C LYS A 24 1.33 26.50 -4.82
N ALA A 25 0.69 27.35 -4.00
CA ALA A 25 1.03 27.47 -2.59
C ALA A 25 0.79 26.14 -1.84
N GLN A 26 -0.36 25.49 -2.05
CA GLN A 26 -0.68 24.19 -1.48
C GLN A 26 0.32 23.11 -1.92
N THR A 27 0.70 23.09 -3.20
CA THR A 27 1.67 22.14 -3.74
C THR A 27 3.02 22.26 -3.03
N ARG A 28 3.54 23.49 -2.91
CA ARG A 28 4.82 23.74 -2.21
C ARG A 28 4.76 23.36 -0.73
N ALA A 29 3.64 23.65 -0.06
CA ALA A 29 3.45 23.26 1.35
C ALA A 29 3.43 21.73 1.51
N ARG A 30 2.76 21.01 0.61
CA ARG A 30 2.75 19.54 0.59
C ARG A 30 4.15 18.97 0.35
N ASP A 31 4.91 19.58 -0.56
CA ASP A 31 6.27 19.14 -0.87
C ASP A 31 7.23 19.36 0.31
N ALA A 32 7.09 20.49 1.02
CA ALA A 32 7.84 20.76 2.25
C ALA A 32 7.55 19.69 3.31
N LEU A 33 6.27 19.42 3.59
CA LEU A 33 5.87 18.39 4.55
C LEU A 33 6.33 16.99 4.15
N ALA A 34 6.25 16.65 2.86
CA ALA A 34 6.77 15.38 2.36
C ALA A 34 8.30 15.27 2.55
N ALA A 35 9.04 16.37 2.36
CA ALA A 35 10.46 16.41 2.61
C ALA A 35 10.81 16.26 4.10
N GLU A 36 10.02 16.85 4.99
CA GLU A 36 10.14 16.64 6.45
C GLU A 36 9.89 15.17 6.82
N ARG A 37 8.83 14.54 6.30
CA ARG A 37 8.53 13.11 6.53
C ARG A 37 9.65 12.18 6.09
N ARG A 38 10.30 12.45 4.94
CA ARG A 38 11.45 11.65 4.47
C ARG A 38 12.69 11.80 5.36
N ARG A 39 12.81 12.90 6.10
CA ARG A 39 13.92 13.18 7.04
C ARG A 39 13.59 12.79 8.47
N MET A 40 12.41 12.23 8.74
CA MET A 40 12.09 11.69 10.06
C MET A 40 13.16 10.68 10.49
N PRO A 41 13.60 10.72 11.75
CA PRO A 41 14.59 9.79 12.25
C PRO A 41 14.07 8.36 12.11
N TRP A 42 15.01 7.45 11.84
CA TRP A 42 14.71 6.03 11.79
C TRP A 42 14.84 5.41 13.17
N MET A 43 14.02 4.41 13.44
CA MET A 43 14.12 3.56 14.61
C MET A 43 14.64 2.20 14.15
N ALA A 44 15.63 1.66 14.86
CA ALA A 44 16.11 0.31 14.60
C ALA A 44 14.99 -0.70 14.90
N VAL A 45 14.79 -1.66 13.99
CA VAL A 45 13.92 -2.80 14.23
C VAL A 45 14.73 -3.89 14.91
N GLU A 46 14.64 -3.98 16.22
CA GLU A 46 15.40 -4.95 17.02
C GLU A 46 14.64 -6.27 17.24
N LYS A 47 13.31 -6.24 17.09
CA LYS A 47 12.48 -7.42 17.30
C LYS A 47 12.63 -8.41 16.15
N ASN A 48 12.90 -9.67 16.49
CA ASN A 48 12.93 -10.79 15.55
C ASN A 48 11.51 -11.25 15.21
N TYR A 49 10.87 -10.53 14.28
CA TYR A 49 9.53 -10.87 13.81
C TYR A 49 9.52 -12.14 12.98
N ALA A 50 8.42 -12.89 13.10
CA ALA A 50 8.22 -14.16 12.41
C ALA A 50 6.90 -14.20 11.63
N PHE A 51 6.96 -14.87 10.48
CA PHE A 51 5.86 -15.05 9.56
C PHE A 51 5.82 -16.52 9.11
N GLU A 52 4.67 -16.95 8.59
CA GLU A 52 4.56 -18.22 7.87
C GLU A 52 4.34 -17.93 6.39
N GLY A 53 5.18 -18.53 5.56
CA GLY A 53 5.07 -18.55 4.10
C GLY A 53 4.63 -19.93 3.59
N PRO A 54 4.43 -20.07 2.26
CA PRO A 54 4.11 -21.34 1.63
C PRO A 54 5.12 -22.46 1.94
N ASP A 55 6.39 -22.10 2.11
CA ASP A 55 7.50 -23.03 2.37
C ASP A 55 7.87 -23.13 3.86
N GLY A 56 7.04 -22.58 4.75
CA GLY A 56 7.23 -22.61 6.20
C GLY A 56 7.60 -21.26 6.81
N LYS A 57 8.21 -21.30 7.99
CA LYS A 57 8.46 -20.10 8.81
C LYS A 57 9.60 -19.26 8.24
N VAL A 58 9.40 -17.93 8.20
CA VAL A 58 10.39 -16.95 7.71
C VAL A 58 10.50 -15.77 8.67
N SER A 59 11.66 -15.12 8.71
CA SER A 59 11.89 -13.89 9.48
C SER A 59 11.55 -12.63 8.67
N LEU A 60 11.51 -11.47 9.33
CA LEU A 60 11.38 -10.18 8.62
C LEU A 60 12.51 -9.94 7.61
N LEU A 61 13.74 -10.38 7.93
CA LEU A 61 14.89 -10.21 7.04
C LEU A 61 14.71 -11.06 5.78
N ASP A 62 14.17 -12.27 5.91
CA ASP A 62 13.92 -13.16 4.77
C ASP A 62 12.89 -12.55 3.80
N LEU A 63 11.93 -11.75 4.28
CA LEU A 63 10.95 -11.06 3.44
C LEU A 63 11.58 -10.05 2.47
N PHE A 64 12.82 -9.61 2.71
CA PHE A 64 13.54 -8.77 1.75
C PHE A 64 13.90 -9.50 0.47
N ASP A 65 13.96 -10.85 0.47
CA ASP A 65 14.25 -11.66 -0.71
C ASP A 65 15.54 -11.19 -1.44
N GLY A 66 16.59 -10.97 -0.64
CA GLY A 66 17.90 -10.51 -1.12
C GLY A 66 17.98 -9.04 -1.55
N ARG A 67 16.89 -8.27 -1.43
CA ARG A 67 16.83 -6.86 -1.81
C ARG A 67 17.11 -5.91 -0.65
N ARG A 68 17.42 -4.64 -0.95
CA ARG A 68 17.76 -3.63 0.07
C ARG A 68 16.57 -2.94 0.70
N GLN A 69 15.40 -2.98 0.07
CA GLN A 69 14.19 -2.32 0.55
C GLN A 69 13.02 -3.30 0.60
N LEU A 70 12.19 -3.13 1.63
CA LEU A 70 10.97 -3.92 1.83
C LEU A 70 9.79 -2.98 2.04
N ILE A 71 8.71 -3.22 1.29
CA ILE A 71 7.39 -2.65 1.52
C ILE A 71 6.49 -3.78 2.03
N VAL A 72 5.95 -3.61 3.23
CA VAL A 72 4.98 -4.54 3.81
C VAL A 72 3.58 -3.92 3.77
N TYR A 73 2.66 -4.57 3.08
CA TYR A 73 1.25 -4.18 3.06
C TYR A 73 0.44 -5.08 4.01
N ARG A 74 -0.14 -4.48 5.06
CA ARG A 74 -1.04 -5.19 5.97
C ARG A 74 -2.42 -5.35 5.34
N ALA A 75 -2.69 -6.54 4.81
CA ALA A 75 -4.00 -6.91 4.32
C ALA A 75 -4.88 -7.41 5.47
N PHE A 76 -6.03 -6.78 5.67
CA PHE A 76 -7.03 -7.24 6.65
C PHE A 76 -7.81 -8.41 6.05
N PHE A 77 -7.30 -9.61 6.30
CA PHE A 77 -7.93 -10.88 5.99
C PHE A 77 -7.68 -11.78 7.19
N GLU A 78 -8.65 -11.84 8.10
CA GLU A 78 -8.56 -12.55 9.39
C GLU A 78 -9.96 -12.68 10.02
N PRO A 79 -10.18 -13.62 10.96
CA PRO A 79 -11.44 -13.74 11.69
C PRO A 79 -11.90 -12.42 12.30
N GLY A 80 -13.18 -12.08 12.14
CA GLY A 80 -13.77 -10.83 12.60
C GLY A 80 -13.69 -9.67 11.60
N VAL A 81 -12.94 -9.81 10.50
CA VAL A 81 -13.01 -8.86 9.38
C VAL A 81 -14.19 -9.23 8.48
N PHE A 82 -14.97 -8.21 8.07
CA PHE A 82 -16.06 -8.40 7.11
C PHE A 82 -15.56 -9.08 5.83
N GLY A 83 -16.20 -10.18 5.45
CA GLY A 83 -15.85 -10.98 4.28
C GLY A 83 -15.09 -12.28 4.61
N TRP A 84 -14.52 -12.43 5.81
CA TRP A 84 -13.87 -13.68 6.22
C TRP A 84 -14.85 -14.87 6.24
N PRO A 85 -14.45 -16.08 5.78
CA PRO A 85 -13.16 -16.46 5.19
C PRO A 85 -13.12 -16.35 3.65
N ASP A 86 -14.19 -15.82 3.05
CA ASP A 86 -14.36 -15.82 1.61
C ASP A 86 -13.60 -14.69 0.92
N HIS A 87 -13.45 -13.52 1.54
CA HIS A 87 -12.82 -12.34 0.96
C HIS A 87 -12.00 -11.58 2.01
N ALA A 88 -10.92 -10.94 1.58
CA ALA A 88 -10.26 -9.90 2.36
C ALA A 88 -11.13 -8.64 2.45
N CYS A 89 -10.76 -7.71 3.34
CA CYS A 89 -11.45 -6.43 3.45
C CYS A 89 -11.60 -5.74 2.07
N ARG A 90 -12.69 -4.99 1.86
CA ARG A 90 -12.99 -4.35 0.56
C ARG A 90 -11.82 -3.51 0.03
N GLY A 91 -11.24 -2.66 0.88
CA GLY A 91 -10.09 -1.82 0.50
C GLY A 91 -8.83 -2.63 0.19
N CYS A 92 -8.58 -3.69 0.96
CA CYS A 92 -7.44 -4.59 0.79
C CYS A 92 -7.52 -5.34 -0.53
N SER A 93 -8.71 -5.85 -0.86
CA SER A 93 -9.00 -6.54 -2.12
C SER A 93 -8.82 -5.59 -3.31
N MET A 94 -9.35 -4.35 -3.20
CA MET A 94 -9.14 -3.33 -4.23
C MET A 94 -7.65 -3.00 -4.45
N VAL A 95 -6.84 -2.92 -3.39
CA VAL A 95 -5.39 -2.73 -3.53
C VAL A 95 -4.74 -3.95 -4.19
N ALA A 96 -5.08 -5.16 -3.76
CA ALA A 96 -4.56 -6.40 -4.32
C ALA A 96 -4.86 -6.53 -5.83
N ASP A 97 -6.07 -6.18 -6.26
CA ASP A 97 -6.49 -6.15 -7.67
C ASP A 97 -5.69 -5.14 -8.53
N GLN A 98 -5.07 -4.14 -7.90
CA GLN A 98 -4.31 -3.09 -8.58
C GLN A 98 -2.79 -3.26 -8.45
N VAL A 99 -2.32 -4.33 -7.78
CA VAL A 99 -0.88 -4.63 -7.76
C VAL A 99 -0.44 -5.02 -9.16
N ALA A 100 0.27 -4.12 -9.82
CA ALA A 100 0.88 -4.36 -11.12
C ALA A 100 2.09 -5.30 -11.00
N HIS A 101 2.68 -5.63 -12.15
CA HIS A 101 3.82 -6.53 -12.23
C HIS A 101 5.01 -6.04 -11.37
N LEU A 102 5.47 -6.87 -10.44
CA LEU A 102 6.47 -6.49 -9.43
C LEU A 102 7.89 -6.29 -9.99
N ALA A 103 8.19 -6.76 -11.20
CA ALA A 103 9.54 -6.62 -11.79
C ALA A 103 10.09 -5.18 -11.78
N HIS A 104 9.25 -4.16 -11.98
CA HIS A 104 9.72 -2.77 -11.98
C HIS A 104 10.12 -2.27 -10.58
N LEU A 105 9.51 -2.85 -9.54
CA LEU A 105 9.84 -2.60 -8.14
C LEU A 105 11.11 -3.39 -7.76
N ASN A 106 11.15 -4.66 -8.13
CA ASN A 106 12.31 -5.53 -7.89
C ASN A 106 13.58 -5.01 -8.58
N ALA A 107 13.46 -4.44 -9.79
CA ALA A 107 14.56 -3.80 -10.51
C ALA A 107 15.09 -2.52 -9.83
N ARG A 108 14.34 -1.98 -8.86
CA ARG A 108 14.76 -0.88 -7.96
C ARG A 108 15.12 -1.40 -6.57
N ASP A 109 15.51 -2.66 -6.48
CA ASP A 109 16.01 -3.28 -5.26
C ASP A 109 15.02 -3.19 -4.09
N THR A 110 13.73 -3.32 -4.42
CA THR A 110 12.62 -3.23 -3.48
C THR A 110 11.70 -4.44 -3.63
N THR A 111 11.39 -5.11 -2.51
CA THR A 111 10.41 -6.19 -2.44
C THR A 111 9.08 -5.66 -1.91
N LEU A 112 7.95 -6.07 -2.49
CA LEU A 112 6.61 -5.87 -1.93
C LEU A 112 6.08 -7.21 -1.42
N VAL A 113 5.62 -7.23 -0.17
CA VAL A 113 4.93 -8.37 0.42
C VAL A 113 3.62 -7.95 1.05
N PHE A 114 2.63 -8.83 0.99
CA PHE A 114 1.39 -8.71 1.73
C PHE A 114 1.48 -9.56 2.99
N VAL A 115 0.82 -9.12 4.06
CA VAL A 115 0.77 -9.84 5.32
C VAL A 115 -0.63 -9.76 5.93
N SER A 116 -1.13 -10.85 6.51
CA SER A 116 -2.43 -10.90 7.21
C SER A 116 -2.42 -11.95 8.33
N ARG A 117 -3.41 -11.98 9.25
CA ARG A 117 -3.51 -13.06 10.25
C ARG A 117 -4.26 -14.30 9.76
N ALA A 118 -4.62 -14.35 8.48
CA ALA A 118 -5.19 -15.55 7.87
C ALA A 118 -4.16 -16.68 7.83
N PRO A 119 -4.54 -17.94 8.09
CA PRO A 119 -3.71 -19.10 7.78
C PRO A 119 -3.30 -19.13 6.30
N GLN A 120 -2.11 -19.69 6.02
CA GLN A 120 -1.58 -19.77 4.66
C GLN A 120 -2.50 -20.49 3.68
N ALA A 121 -3.24 -21.51 4.13
CA ALA A 121 -4.21 -22.22 3.29
C ALA A 121 -5.35 -21.30 2.81
N ASP A 122 -5.82 -20.39 3.67
CA ASP A 122 -6.86 -19.42 3.31
C ASP A 122 -6.31 -18.35 2.37
N ILE A 123 -5.09 -17.87 2.61
CA ILE A 123 -4.40 -16.92 1.73
C ILE A 123 -4.22 -17.51 0.33
N ALA A 124 -3.72 -18.74 0.25
CA ALA A 124 -3.52 -19.45 -1.01
C ALA A 124 -4.83 -19.64 -1.77
N ARG A 125 -5.91 -20.05 -1.07
CA ARG A 125 -7.25 -20.19 -1.67
C ARG A 125 -7.75 -18.86 -2.25
N LEU A 126 -7.64 -17.78 -1.47
CA LEU A 126 -8.09 -16.46 -1.90
C LEU A 126 -7.28 -15.96 -3.11
N LYS A 127 -5.95 -16.04 -3.04
CA LYS A 127 -5.06 -15.66 -4.14
C LYS A 127 -5.38 -16.44 -5.42
N ALA A 128 -5.55 -17.75 -5.32
CA ALA A 128 -5.89 -18.60 -6.46
C ALA A 128 -7.23 -18.21 -7.09
N ARG A 129 -8.26 -17.95 -6.28
CA ARG A 129 -9.57 -17.53 -6.79
C ARG A 129 -9.52 -16.15 -7.47
N MET A 130 -8.68 -15.25 -6.97
CA MET A 130 -8.58 -13.87 -7.46
C MET A 130 -7.53 -13.68 -8.56
N GLY A 131 -6.69 -14.69 -8.83
CA GLY A 131 -5.57 -14.57 -9.77
C GLY A 131 -4.45 -13.64 -9.26
N TRP A 132 -4.30 -13.51 -7.94
CA TRP A 132 -3.30 -12.65 -7.33
C TRP A 132 -1.98 -13.39 -7.11
N GLU A 133 -0.86 -12.75 -7.47
CA GLU A 133 0.45 -13.41 -7.46
C GLU A 133 1.41 -12.87 -6.39
N MET A 134 1.19 -11.66 -5.87
CA MET A 134 2.12 -11.01 -4.93
C MET A 134 2.46 -11.90 -3.72
N PRO A 135 3.72 -11.91 -3.22
CA PRO A 135 4.07 -12.68 -2.03
C PRO A 135 3.17 -12.29 -0.85
N TRP A 136 2.59 -13.28 -0.18
CA TRP A 136 1.66 -13.03 0.93
C TRP A 136 1.92 -14.01 2.07
N PHE A 137 2.22 -13.47 3.25
CA PHE A 137 2.61 -14.22 4.45
C PHE A 137 1.58 -14.11 5.58
N THR A 138 1.50 -15.13 6.42
CA THR A 138 0.74 -15.10 7.66
C THR A 138 1.56 -14.42 8.75
N LEU A 139 0.95 -13.47 9.44
CA LEU A 139 1.48 -12.82 10.64
C LEU A 139 1.23 -13.71 11.84
N THR A 140 2.31 -14.07 12.54
CA THR A 140 2.22 -14.94 13.72
C THR A 140 2.30 -14.18 15.05
N ASP A 141 2.74 -12.91 15.01
CA ASP A 141 2.98 -12.11 16.20
C ASP A 141 2.32 -10.72 16.10
N SER A 142 2.86 -9.77 16.86
CA SER A 142 2.36 -8.39 16.98
C SER A 142 2.90 -7.43 15.91
N PHE A 143 3.48 -7.93 14.81
CA PHE A 143 3.89 -7.09 13.68
C PHE A 143 2.74 -6.24 13.12
#